data_AF-A0A9P8RP99-F1
#
_entry.id   AF-A0A9P8RP99-F1
#
_cell.length_a   1.000
_cell.length_b   1.000
_cell.length_c   1.000
_cell.angle_alpha   90.00
_cell.angle_beta   90.00
_cell.angle_gamma   90.00
#
_symmetry.space_group_name_H-M   'P 1'
#
loop_
_entity.id
_entity.type
_entity.pdbx_description
1 polymer ?
#
loop_
_entity_poly.entity_id
_entity_poly.type
_entity_poly.pdbx_seq_one_letter_code
_entity_poly.pdbx_strand_id
1 'polypeptide(L)'
;MLVFRNGTSYERWWTGRSHLTTILTSVRNLARSFLCCSYKTGETTQNPAEKADTESIVRILIAILYSVKNHLRAEWGAAIRPGTALGDHGTPTHQSEYTELLPVGLKNGETDGLGLPLELTFFVEKYIRKGLDRGWFHPPQASGMQMQLNTLVDAYGRLETIKLTPIPVAHL
;
A
#
# COMPACT_ATOMS: atom_id res chain seq x y z
N MET A 1 7.94 28.49 25.80
CA MET A 1 8.06 27.03 25.68
C MET A 1 6.86 26.37 24.97
N LEU A 2 5.60 26.72 25.28
CA LEU A 2 4.42 26.14 24.59
C LEU A 2 4.40 26.30 23.06
N VAL A 3 4.81 27.47 22.55
CA VAL A 3 4.86 27.73 21.09
C VAL A 3 5.82 26.77 20.35
N PHE A 4 6.96 26.43 20.97
CA PHE A 4 7.93 25.49 20.38
C PHE A 4 7.42 24.05 20.39
N ARG A 5 6.73 23.65 21.46
CA ARG A 5 6.07 22.33 21.54
C ARG A 5 4.94 22.22 20.51
N ASN A 6 4.12 23.25 20.39
CA ASN A 6 3.01 23.26 19.43
C ASN A 6 3.51 23.30 17.98
N GLY A 7 4.60 24.04 17.71
CA GLY A 7 5.27 24.07 16.42
C GLY A 7 5.77 22.68 16.01
N THR A 8 6.55 22.02 16.87
CA THR A 8 7.04 20.64 16.61
C THR A 8 5.91 19.61 16.46
N SER A 9 4.84 19.72 17.27
CA SER A 9 3.65 18.87 17.14
C SER A 9 2.92 19.09 15.81
N TYR A 10 2.78 20.35 15.37
CA TYR A 10 2.15 20.70 14.11
C TYR A 10 2.97 20.18 12.92
N GLU A 11 4.29 20.34 12.94
CA GLU A 11 5.18 19.80 11.90
C GLU A 11 5.04 18.27 11.77
N ARG A 12 4.99 17.53 12.88
CA ARG A 12 4.76 16.07 12.87
C ARG A 12 3.40 15.70 12.28
N TRP A 13 2.35 16.46 12.60
CA TRP A 13 1.02 16.26 12.01
C TRP A 13 1.02 16.54 10.50
N TRP A 14 1.63 17.66 10.08
CA TRP A 14 1.67 18.10 8.70
C TRP A 14 2.49 17.16 7.80
N THR A 15 3.66 16.74 8.28
CA THR A 15 4.52 15.76 7.59
C THR A 15 3.82 14.41 7.46
N GLY A 16 3.13 13.93 8.50
CA GLY A 16 2.31 12.72 8.43
C GLY A 16 1.24 12.78 7.32
N ARG A 17 0.50 13.90 7.21
CA ARG A 17 -0.47 14.10 6.12
C ARG A 17 0.17 14.16 4.74
N SER A 18 1.34 14.79 4.66
CA SER A 18 2.10 14.90 3.41
C SER A 18 2.51 13.52 2.90
N HIS A 19 3.05 12.64 3.76
CA HIS A 19 3.42 11.28 3.39
C HIS A 19 2.23 10.41 2.97
N LEU A 20 1.08 10.52 3.66
CA LEU A 20 -0.15 9.84 3.21
C LEU A 20 -0.61 10.32 1.83
N THR A 21 -0.46 11.62 1.54
CA THR A 21 -0.77 12.19 0.23
C THR A 21 0.18 11.66 -0.84
N THR A 22 1.46 11.52 -0.53
CA THR A 22 2.46 10.89 -1.42
C THR A 22 2.06 9.45 -1.75
N ILE A 23 1.74 8.62 -0.76
CA ILE A 23 1.29 7.23 -0.95
C ILE A 23 0.07 7.18 -1.89
N LEU A 24 -0.96 7.97 -1.60
CA LEU A 24 -2.18 8.04 -2.43
C LEU A 24 -1.87 8.46 -3.87
N THR A 25 -0.95 9.39 -4.06
CA THR A 25 -0.56 9.90 -5.38
C THR A 25 0.17 8.83 -6.19
N SER A 26 1.13 8.13 -5.57
CA SER A 26 1.83 7.01 -6.20
C SER A 26 0.87 5.88 -6.57
N VAL A 27 -0.06 5.51 -5.68
CA VAL A 27 -1.09 4.50 -5.97
C VAL A 27 -1.97 4.91 -7.16
N ARG A 28 -2.46 6.16 -7.20
CA ARG A 28 -3.28 6.67 -8.32
C ARG A 28 -2.52 6.67 -9.64
N ASN A 29 -1.25 7.08 -9.62
CA ASN A 29 -0.39 7.09 -10.80
C ASN A 29 -0.15 5.67 -11.33
N LEU A 30 0.15 4.72 -10.45
CA LEU A 30 0.32 3.30 -10.81
C LEU A 30 -0.97 2.70 -11.37
N ALA A 31 -2.11 2.90 -10.68
CA ALA A 31 -3.40 2.40 -11.14
C ALA A 31 -3.76 2.94 -12.54
N ARG A 32 -3.54 4.23 -12.78
CA ARG A 32 -3.74 4.84 -14.11
C ARG A 32 -2.83 4.21 -15.15
N SER A 33 -1.53 4.06 -14.87
CA SER A 33 -0.58 3.44 -15.81
C SER A 33 -0.93 1.97 -16.10
N PHE A 34 -1.34 1.21 -15.10
CA PHE A 34 -1.72 -0.20 -15.29
C PHE A 34 -2.99 -0.31 -16.13
N LEU A 35 -4.04 0.45 -15.81
CA LEU A 35 -5.29 0.40 -16.57
C LEU A 35 -5.14 0.92 -18.01
N CYS A 36 -4.31 1.95 -18.22
CA CYS A 36 -4.16 2.58 -19.52
C CYS A 36 -3.07 1.96 -20.40
N CYS A 37 -2.12 1.20 -19.87
CA CYS A 37 -0.95 0.76 -20.63
C CYS A 37 -0.68 -0.75 -20.57
N SER A 38 -1.48 -1.55 -19.85
CA SER A 38 -1.26 -3.01 -19.76
C SER A 38 -1.78 -3.76 -21.00
N TYR A 39 -1.39 -3.34 -22.19
CA TYR A 39 -1.75 -4.01 -23.45
C TYR A 39 -0.57 -3.97 -24.41
N LYS A 40 -0.58 -4.87 -25.39
CA LYS A 40 0.47 -4.93 -26.40
C LYS A 40 0.20 -3.91 -27.51
N THR A 41 1.19 -3.11 -27.87
CA THR A 41 1.09 -2.14 -28.98
C THR A 41 0.63 -2.83 -30.26
N GLY A 42 -0.51 -2.40 -30.80
CA GLY A 42 -1.12 -2.96 -32.03
C GLY A 42 -2.24 -3.97 -31.79
N GLU A 43 -2.48 -4.41 -30.55
CA GLU A 43 -3.64 -5.23 -30.18
C GLU A 43 -4.65 -4.38 -29.40
N THR A 44 -5.80 -4.09 -30.04
CA THR A 44 -6.89 -3.31 -29.42
C THR A 44 -7.68 -4.12 -28.38
N THR A 45 -7.61 -5.46 -28.42
CA THR A 45 -8.40 -6.34 -27.55
C THR A 45 -7.48 -7.10 -26.61
N GLN A 46 -7.52 -6.75 -25.32
CA GLN A 46 -6.84 -7.51 -24.27
C GLN A 46 -7.50 -8.89 -24.11
N ASN A 47 -6.68 -9.93 -23.93
CA ASN A 47 -7.16 -11.23 -23.52
C ASN A 47 -7.89 -11.10 -22.17
N PRO A 48 -9.10 -11.70 -21.99
CA PRO A 48 -9.84 -11.63 -20.72
C PRO A 48 -8.99 -12.03 -19.49
N ALA A 49 -8.06 -12.97 -19.65
CA ALA A 49 -7.16 -13.37 -18.56
C ALA A 49 -6.18 -12.25 -18.14
N GLU A 50 -5.69 -11.46 -19.09
CA GLU A 50 -4.75 -10.36 -18.84
C GLU A 50 -5.45 -9.15 -18.22
N LYS A 51 -6.69 -8.90 -18.65
CA LYS A 51 -7.56 -7.91 -18.03
C LYS A 51 -7.86 -8.27 -16.57
N ALA A 52 -8.18 -9.53 -16.28
CA ALA A 52 -8.42 -10.00 -14.91
C ALA A 52 -7.17 -9.87 -14.01
N ASP A 53 -5.98 -10.13 -14.55
CA ASP A 53 -4.70 -9.94 -13.87
C ASP A 53 -4.43 -8.45 -13.58
N THR A 54 -4.70 -7.57 -14.54
CA THR A 54 -4.64 -6.11 -14.37
C THR A 54 -5.61 -5.62 -13.28
N GLU A 55 -6.84 -6.12 -13.28
CA GLU A 55 -7.83 -5.78 -12.26
C GLU A 55 -7.41 -6.26 -10.88
N SER A 56 -6.86 -7.47 -10.80
CA SER A 56 -6.34 -8.04 -9.55
C SER A 56 -5.22 -7.20 -8.96
N ILE A 57 -4.28 -6.70 -9.78
CA ILE A 57 -3.22 -5.84 -9.24
C ILE A 57 -3.73 -4.45 -8.81
N VAL A 58 -4.75 -3.91 -9.47
CA VAL A 58 -5.39 -2.66 -9.06
C VAL A 58 -6.12 -2.84 -7.73
N ARG A 59 -6.75 -4.00 -7.49
CA ARG A 59 -7.32 -4.34 -6.18
C ARG A 59 -6.23 -4.39 -5.09
N ILE A 60 -5.06 -4.95 -5.39
CA ILE A 60 -3.91 -4.94 -4.47
C ILE A 60 -3.42 -3.52 -4.18
N LEU A 61 -3.38 -2.62 -5.16
CA LEU A 61 -3.04 -1.21 -4.94
C LEU A 61 -4.00 -0.52 -3.95
N ILE A 62 -5.29 -0.86 -3.99
CA ILE A 62 -6.28 -0.39 -3.03
C ILE A 62 -6.03 -1.04 -1.65
N ALA A 63 -5.75 -2.34 -1.62
CA ALA A 63 -5.42 -3.05 -0.39
C ALA A 63 -4.21 -2.46 0.33
N ILE A 64 -3.20 -1.95 -0.41
CA ILE A 64 -2.05 -1.24 0.16
C ILE A 64 -2.51 -0.05 1.01
N LEU A 65 -3.46 0.77 0.54
CA LEU A 65 -3.93 1.94 1.28
C LEU A 65 -4.57 1.56 2.62
N TYR A 66 -5.39 0.50 2.61
CA TYR A 66 -5.99 -0.01 3.83
C TYR A 66 -4.97 -0.67 4.76
N SER A 67 -4.01 -1.42 4.21
CA SER A 67 -2.95 -2.04 5.00
C SER A 67 -2.08 -0.99 5.70
N VAL A 68 -1.77 0.15 5.05
CA VAL A 68 -1.03 1.25 5.68
C VAL A 68 -1.79 1.82 6.87
N LYS A 69 -3.11 2.06 6.70
CA LYS A 69 -3.99 2.52 7.78
C LYS A 69 -3.94 1.57 8.98
N ASN A 70 -4.17 0.28 8.72
CA ASN A 70 -4.24 -0.73 9.77
C ASN A 70 -2.89 -0.97 10.44
N HIS A 71 -1.81 -1.01 9.67
CA HIS A 71 -0.45 -1.14 10.20
C HIS A 71 -0.10 0.01 11.14
N LEU A 72 -0.42 1.25 10.76
CA LEU A 72 -0.16 2.42 11.60
C LEU A 72 -0.99 2.43 12.89
N ARG A 73 -2.17 1.80 12.89
CA ARG A 73 -3.03 1.62 14.08
C ARG A 73 -2.70 0.38 14.92
N ALA A 74 -1.74 -0.45 14.48
CA ALA A 74 -1.48 -1.76 15.06
C ALA A 74 -2.70 -2.70 15.02
N GLU A 75 -3.58 -2.54 14.02
CA GLU A 75 -4.72 -3.40 13.73
C GLU A 75 -4.30 -4.55 12.79
N TRP A 76 -3.27 -5.30 13.22
CA TRP A 76 -2.65 -6.37 12.44
C TRP A 76 -3.56 -7.58 12.29
N GLY A 77 -3.54 -8.22 11.11
CA GLY A 77 -4.17 -9.54 10.91
C GLY A 77 -5.71 -9.60 10.98
N ALA A 78 -6.41 -8.49 11.18
CA ALA A 78 -7.87 -8.37 11.14
C ALA A 78 -8.52 -9.06 9.90
N ALA A 79 -7.82 -9.00 8.76
CA ALA A 79 -8.28 -9.53 7.48
C ALA A 79 -8.04 -11.04 7.28
N ILE A 80 -6.98 -11.60 7.88
CA ILE A 80 -6.38 -12.86 7.40
C ILE A 80 -6.56 -14.01 8.39
N ARG A 81 -6.88 -13.74 9.66
CA ARG A 81 -7.07 -14.80 10.66
C ARG A 81 -8.56 -14.99 10.95
N PRO A 82 -9.15 -16.14 10.59
CA PRO A 82 -10.46 -16.54 11.08
C PRO A 82 -10.41 -16.61 12.62
N GLY A 83 -11.16 -15.74 13.31
CA GLY A 83 -11.35 -15.82 14.76
C GLY A 83 -10.48 -14.92 15.66
N THR A 84 -9.66 -13.98 15.14
CA THR A 84 -8.78 -13.16 16.03
C THR A 84 -9.38 -11.89 16.63
N ALA A 85 -10.68 -11.71 16.55
CA ALA A 85 -11.46 -11.04 17.58
C ALA A 85 -12.91 -11.34 17.20
N LEU A 86 -13.64 -12.15 17.98
CA LEU A 86 -15.09 -12.13 17.90
C LEU A 86 -15.53 -10.87 18.64
N GLY A 87 -16.33 -10.03 17.99
CA GLY A 87 -17.11 -9.02 18.69
C GLY A 87 -18.08 -9.73 19.63
N ASP A 88 -18.72 -8.98 20.51
CA ASP A 88 -19.69 -9.47 21.50
C ASP A 88 -20.84 -10.31 20.88
N HIS A 89 -20.97 -10.33 19.54
CA HIS A 89 -22.04 -11.00 18.78
C HIS A 89 -21.52 -12.08 17.80
N GLY A 90 -20.28 -12.55 17.95
CA GLY A 90 -19.74 -13.63 17.13
C GLY A 90 -19.36 -13.26 15.68
N THR A 91 -19.47 -11.99 15.32
CA THR A 91 -18.89 -11.43 14.10
C THR A 91 -17.40 -11.16 14.31
N PRO A 92 -16.52 -11.37 13.32
CA PRO A 92 -15.15 -10.88 13.43
C PRO A 92 -15.19 -9.37 13.70
N THR A 93 -14.66 -8.90 14.84
CA THR A 93 -14.66 -7.50 15.30
C THR A 93 -14.05 -6.56 14.26
N HIS A 94 -13.28 -7.11 13.33
CA HIS A 94 -12.62 -6.35 12.30
C HIS A 94 -12.60 -7.17 11.00
N GLN A 95 -13.77 -7.43 10.40
CA GLN A 95 -13.82 -7.87 9.01
C GLN A 95 -13.15 -6.77 8.18
N SER A 96 -11.89 -6.97 7.80
CA SER A 96 -11.17 -5.90 7.12
C SER A 96 -11.89 -5.65 5.80
N GLU A 97 -12.26 -4.38 5.58
CA GLU A 97 -12.93 -3.89 4.37
C GLU A 97 -12.16 -4.23 3.08
N TYR A 98 -10.92 -4.69 3.19
CA TYR A 98 -10.01 -5.00 2.10
C TYR A 98 -9.65 -6.49 2.00
N THR A 99 -10.27 -7.38 2.78
CA THR A 99 -9.97 -8.82 2.75
C THR A 99 -10.18 -9.41 1.35
N GLU A 100 -11.25 -8.99 0.67
CA GLU A 100 -11.57 -9.38 -0.71
C GLU A 100 -10.57 -8.84 -1.76
N LEU A 101 -9.75 -7.86 -1.38
CA LEU A 101 -8.75 -7.24 -2.24
C LEU A 101 -7.38 -7.91 -2.11
N LEU A 102 -7.19 -8.76 -1.10
CA LEU A 102 -5.92 -9.44 -0.86
C LEU A 102 -5.70 -10.60 -1.84
N PRO A 103 -4.44 -10.85 -2.25
CA PRO A 103 -4.13 -11.98 -3.10
C PRO A 103 -4.41 -13.30 -2.37
N VAL A 104 -4.95 -14.27 -3.11
CA VAL A 104 -5.26 -15.61 -2.58
C VAL A 104 -4.00 -16.30 -2.08
N GLY A 105 -4.06 -16.87 -0.87
CA GLY A 105 -2.94 -17.60 -0.27
C GLY A 105 -1.83 -16.73 0.33
N LEU A 106 -2.03 -15.41 0.44
CA LEU A 106 -1.10 -14.54 1.16
C LEU A 106 -1.03 -14.94 2.64
N LYS A 107 0.17 -15.29 3.10
CA LYS A 107 0.46 -15.49 4.53
C LYS A 107 0.93 -14.15 5.10
N ASN A 108 0.33 -13.73 6.21
CA ASN A 108 0.72 -12.49 6.87
C ASN A 108 2.06 -12.67 7.60
N GLY A 109 3.09 -11.92 7.21
CA GLY A 109 4.38 -11.83 7.89
C GLY A 109 4.49 -10.67 8.88
N GLU A 110 3.42 -9.92 9.16
CA GLU A 110 3.46 -8.78 10.10
C GLU A 110 3.93 -9.18 11.50
N THR A 111 3.60 -10.40 11.95
CA THR A 111 4.08 -10.91 13.23
C THR A 111 5.58 -11.16 13.26
N ASP A 112 6.18 -11.37 12.10
CA ASP A 112 7.60 -11.65 11.93
C ASP A 112 8.38 -10.36 11.59
N GLY A 113 7.72 -9.20 11.65
CA GLY A 113 8.31 -7.88 11.39
C GLY A 113 8.20 -7.41 9.94
N LEU A 114 7.53 -8.17 9.07
CA LEU A 114 7.31 -7.78 7.68
C LEU A 114 5.92 -7.14 7.52
N GLY A 115 5.89 -5.81 7.46
CA GLY A 115 4.63 -5.06 7.31
C GLY A 115 3.85 -5.48 6.06
N LEU A 116 2.55 -5.76 6.19
CA LEU A 116 1.67 -6.11 5.06
C LEU A 116 1.72 -5.07 3.92
N PRO A 117 1.83 -3.74 4.16
CA PRO A 117 2.01 -2.77 3.08
C PRO A 117 3.21 -3.09 2.19
N LEU A 118 4.32 -3.52 2.80
CA LEU A 118 5.55 -3.88 2.09
C LEU A 118 5.37 -5.21 1.34
N GLU A 119 4.76 -6.22 1.93
CA GLU A 119 4.46 -7.50 1.25
C GLU A 119 3.65 -7.29 -0.03
N LEU A 120 2.63 -6.44 0.03
CA LEU A 120 1.77 -6.14 -1.11
C LEU A 120 2.53 -5.44 -2.24
N THR A 121 3.60 -4.68 -1.95
CA THR A 121 4.43 -4.06 -2.98
C THR A 121 5.15 -5.09 -3.85
N PHE A 122 5.44 -6.29 -3.35
CA PHE A 122 6.09 -7.35 -4.13
C PHE A 122 5.23 -7.80 -5.32
N PHE A 123 3.90 -7.85 -5.13
CA PHE A 123 2.98 -8.17 -6.21
C PHE A 123 2.96 -7.07 -7.28
N VAL A 124 3.07 -5.80 -6.85
CA VAL A 124 3.13 -4.63 -7.76
C VAL A 124 4.41 -4.66 -8.59
N GLU A 125 5.56 -4.88 -7.95
CA GLU A 125 6.84 -4.99 -8.67
C GLU A 125 6.85 -6.17 -9.65
N LYS A 126 6.32 -7.33 -9.22
CA LYS A 126 6.17 -8.50 -10.10
C LYS A 126 5.28 -8.21 -11.31
N TYR A 127 4.21 -7.44 -11.14
CA TYR A 127 3.33 -7.03 -12.23
C TYR A 127 4.02 -6.08 -13.21
N ILE A 128 4.77 -5.08 -12.70
CA ILE A 128 5.58 -4.19 -13.53
C ILE A 128 6.57 -5.00 -14.36
N ARG A 129 7.28 -5.94 -13.73
CA ARG A 129 8.25 -6.81 -14.41
C ARG A 129 7.59 -7.67 -15.48
N LYS A 130 6.47 -8.30 -15.15
CA LYS A 130 5.67 -9.10 -16.08
C LYS A 130 5.21 -8.29 -17.30
N GLY A 131 4.77 -7.05 -17.09
CA GLY A 131 4.38 -6.16 -18.20
C GLY A 131 5.56 -5.75 -19.08
N LEU A 132 6.76 -5.57 -18.51
CA LEU A 132 7.98 -5.35 -19.29
C LEU A 132 8.33 -6.57 -20.15
N ASP A 133 8.34 -7.77 -19.55
CA ASP A 133 8.68 -9.02 -20.25
C ASP A 133 7.65 -9.36 -21.35
N ARG A 134 6.40 -8.92 -21.20
CA ARG A 134 5.33 -9.05 -22.21
C ARG A 134 5.32 -7.95 -23.27
N GLY A 135 6.15 -6.92 -23.12
CA GLY A 135 6.18 -5.76 -24.01
C GLY A 135 4.95 -4.84 -23.88
N TRP A 136 4.24 -4.87 -22.76
CA TRP A 136 3.17 -3.90 -22.45
C TRP A 136 3.73 -2.53 -22.10
N PHE A 137 4.89 -2.52 -21.43
CA PHE A 137 5.56 -1.30 -20.99
C PHE A 137 6.92 -1.20 -21.68
N HIS A 138 7.25 -0.02 -22.18
CA HIS A 138 8.61 0.25 -22.64
C HIS A 138 9.55 0.47 -21.44
N PRO A 139 10.86 0.18 -21.55
CA PRO A 139 11.79 0.28 -20.42
C PRO A 139 11.74 1.62 -19.65
N PRO A 140 11.66 2.80 -20.32
CA PRO A 140 11.53 4.07 -19.59
C PRO A 140 10.24 4.18 -18.77
N GLN A 141 9.14 3.62 -19.27
CA GLN A 141 7.85 3.61 -18.58
C GLN A 141 7.89 2.68 -17.37
N ALA A 142 8.47 1.48 -17.53
CA ALA A 142 8.65 0.54 -16.42
C ALA A 142 9.50 1.14 -15.30
N SER A 143 10.62 1.78 -15.62
CA SER A 143 11.46 2.50 -14.65
C SER A 143 10.69 3.63 -13.94
N GLY A 144 9.85 4.36 -14.67
CA GLY A 144 8.99 5.39 -14.09
C GLY A 144 7.98 4.83 -13.08
N MET A 145 7.41 3.66 -13.34
CA MET A 145 6.50 2.98 -12.39
C MET A 145 7.24 2.43 -11.19
N GLN A 146 8.43 1.85 -11.37
CA GLN A 146 9.27 1.39 -10.26
C GLN A 146 9.65 2.56 -9.33
N MET A 147 9.94 3.74 -9.88
CA MET A 147 10.17 4.95 -9.09
C MET A 147 8.95 5.37 -8.27
N GLN A 148 7.73 5.25 -8.83
CA GLN A 148 6.50 5.50 -8.08
C GLN A 148 6.32 4.51 -6.92
N LEU A 149 6.66 3.23 -7.13
CA LEU A 149 6.62 2.23 -6.07
C LEU A 149 7.65 2.52 -4.97
N ASN A 150 8.88 2.88 -5.33
CA ASN A 150 9.92 3.29 -4.38
C ASN A 150 9.50 4.52 -3.57
N THR A 151 8.85 5.50 -4.21
CA THR A 151 8.32 6.70 -3.54
C THR A 151 7.24 6.36 -2.53
N LEU A 152 6.36 5.39 -2.84
CA LEU A 152 5.35 4.88 -1.93
C LEU A 152 6.00 4.23 -0.71
N VAL A 153 6.99 3.34 -0.93
CA VAL A 153 7.70 2.63 0.15
C VAL A 153 8.48 3.59 1.06
N ASP A 154 9.16 4.59 0.51
CA ASP A 154 9.84 5.63 1.30
C ASP A 154 8.84 6.41 2.18
N ALA A 155 7.73 6.88 1.60
CA ALA A 155 6.70 7.60 2.34
C ALA A 155 6.09 6.74 3.46
N TYR A 156 5.90 5.45 3.22
CA TYR A 156 5.46 4.50 4.23
C TYR A 156 6.47 4.34 5.37
N GLY A 157 7.76 4.13 5.07
CA GLY A 157 8.81 4.02 6.10
C GLY A 157 8.97 5.29 6.96
N ARG A 158 8.74 6.47 6.37
CA ARG A 158 8.69 7.73 7.12
C ARG A 158 7.49 7.80 8.08
N LEU A 159 6.34 7.23 7.70
CA LEU A 159 5.19 7.12 8.61
C LEU A 159 5.46 6.15 9.78
N GLU A 160 6.22 5.08 9.53
CA GLU A 160 6.68 4.18 10.61
C GLU A 160 7.59 4.91 11.59
N THR A 161 8.55 5.70 11.08
CA THR A 161 9.37 6.58 11.92
C THR A 161 8.47 7.51 12.76
N ILE A 162 7.54 8.24 12.12
CA ILE A 162 6.62 9.13 12.83
C ILE A 162 5.85 8.38 13.92
N LYS A 163 5.39 7.14 13.68
CA LYS A 163 4.68 6.32 14.68
C LYS A 163 5.59 5.93 15.85
N LEU A 164 6.81 5.48 15.56
CA LEU A 164 7.73 4.90 16.54
C LEU A 164 8.51 5.95 17.35
N THR A 165 8.69 7.16 16.81
CA THR A 165 9.44 8.24 17.46
C THR A 165 8.50 9.35 17.94
N PRO A 166 8.02 9.30 19.20
CA PRO A 166 7.26 10.41 19.78
C PRO A 166 8.16 11.63 20.04
N ILE A 167 7.54 12.79 20.30
CA ILE A 167 8.25 13.98 20.77
C ILE A 167 8.99 13.61 22.07
N PRO A 168 10.28 13.99 22.23
CA PRO A 168 11.03 13.67 23.43
C PRO A 168 10.30 14.10 24.69
N VAL A 169 10.27 13.24 25.71
CA VAL A 169 9.50 13.46 26.95
C VAL A 169 9.90 14.75 27.67
N ALA A 170 11.16 15.18 27.51
CA ALA A 170 11.65 16.45 28.06
C ALA A 170 10.97 17.71 27.47
N HIS A 171 10.23 17.57 26.35
CA HIS A 171 9.50 18.65 25.69
C HIS A 171 7.98 18.53 25.82
N LEU A 172 7.48 17.50 26.53
CA LEU A 172 6.05 17.27 26.76
C LEU A 172 5.48 18.21 27.83
#